data_AF-X1W383-F1
#
_entry.id   AF-X1W383-F1
#
_cell.length_a   1.000
_cell.length_b   1.000
_cell.length_c   1.000
_cell.angle_alpha   90.00
_cell.angle_beta   90.00
_cell.angle_gamma   90.00
#
_symmetry.space_group_name_H-M   'P 1'
#
loop_
_entity.id
_entity.type
_entity.pdbx_description
1 polymer ?
#
loop_
_entity_poly.entity_id
_entity_poly.type
_entity_poly.pdbx_seq_one_letter_code
_entity_poly.pdbx_strand_id
1 'polypeptide(L)'
;MTKKTFLDKLRNWRKDKEEQYARTIMGKPERSTILKLFRLPDVSLIMGSRRYGKTATAHKIAEDMHKSKKVRTMVHLPPTAPQETRQRIQKLLPDYMKVTTKKEEWEKNSVVIYDEAAQTAHARRTQSGAAVELDNLIGISGQRNQLLIFICHHSKKLDPNIVREVNHIIWKRPTYAYQLFERDELSDFTMKAFDYFAGLRKG
;
A
#
# COMPACT_ATOMS: atom_id res chain seq x y z
N MET A 1 -42.86 -26.90 1.43
CA MET A 1 -41.62 -26.08 1.36
C MET A 1 -40.42 -26.97 1.68
N THR A 2 -39.65 -27.35 0.67
CA THR A 2 -38.46 -28.21 0.83
C THR A 2 -37.37 -27.43 1.55
N LYS A 3 -36.93 -27.89 2.73
CA LYS A 3 -35.81 -27.27 3.47
C LYS A 3 -34.55 -27.34 2.60
N LYS A 4 -34.05 -26.18 2.14
CA LYS A 4 -32.77 -26.09 1.43
C LYS A 4 -31.68 -26.74 2.28
N THR A 5 -30.95 -27.68 1.69
CA THR A 5 -29.85 -28.37 2.37
C THR A 5 -28.70 -27.41 2.63
N PHE A 6 -27.81 -27.73 3.57
CA PHE A 6 -26.60 -26.94 3.83
C PHE A 6 -25.76 -26.75 2.56
N LEU A 7 -25.71 -27.78 1.70
CA LEU A 7 -25.03 -27.74 0.39
C LEU A 7 -25.66 -26.72 -0.56
N ASP A 8 -26.99 -26.62 -0.62
CA ASP A 8 -27.68 -25.61 -1.42
C ASP A 8 -27.40 -24.20 -0.94
N LYS A 9 -27.32 -24.00 0.39
CA LYS A 9 -26.95 -22.72 0.99
C LYS A 9 -25.50 -22.34 0.67
N LEU A 10 -24.56 -23.28 0.77
CA LEU A 10 -23.15 -23.08 0.46
C LEU A 10 -22.93 -22.76 -1.03
N ARG A 11 -23.63 -23.46 -1.93
CA ARG A 11 -23.55 -23.22 -3.38
C ARG A 11 -24.07 -21.83 -3.76
N ASN A 12 -25.22 -21.43 -3.21
CA ASN A 12 -25.76 -20.09 -3.45
C ASN A 12 -24.83 -19.01 -2.88
N TRP A 13 -24.29 -19.21 -1.68
CA TRP A 13 -23.33 -18.28 -1.09
C TRP A 13 -22.08 -18.08 -1.95
N ARG A 14 -21.52 -19.17 -2.52
CA ARG A 14 -20.38 -19.06 -3.45
C ARG A 14 -20.74 -18.28 -4.70
N LYS A 15 -21.90 -18.58 -5.30
CA LYS A 15 -22.38 -17.88 -6.50
C LYS A 15 -22.59 -16.37 -6.24
N ASP A 16 -23.20 -16.02 -5.12
CA ASP A 16 -23.42 -14.62 -4.74
C ASP A 16 -22.09 -13.88 -4.54
N LYS A 17 -21.07 -14.57 -4.00
CA LYS A 17 -19.72 -14.02 -3.82
C LYS A 17 -18.97 -13.86 -5.13
N GLU A 18 -19.08 -14.81 -6.05
CA GLU A 18 -18.53 -14.69 -7.41
C GLU A 18 -19.16 -13.51 -8.15
N GLU A 19 -20.47 -13.32 -8.05
CA GLU A 19 -21.16 -12.18 -8.66
C GLU A 19 -20.72 -10.86 -8.01
N GLN A 20 -20.58 -10.83 -6.68
CA GLN A 20 -20.04 -9.67 -5.97
C GLN A 20 -18.61 -9.33 -6.42
N TYR A 21 -17.76 -10.34 -6.60
CA TYR A 21 -16.41 -10.18 -7.12
C TYR A 21 -16.42 -9.63 -8.54
N ALA A 22 -17.18 -10.24 -9.46
CA ALA A 22 -17.31 -9.79 -10.84
C ALA A 22 -17.82 -8.35 -10.92
N ARG A 23 -18.86 -8.00 -10.15
CA ARG A 23 -19.36 -6.61 -10.04
C ARG A 23 -18.28 -5.66 -9.51
N THR A 24 -17.47 -6.10 -8.54
CA THR A 24 -16.37 -5.30 -8.00
C THR A 24 -15.29 -5.07 -9.03
N ILE A 25 -14.91 -6.07 -9.84
CA ILE A 25 -13.90 -5.93 -10.89
C ILE A 25 -14.42 -5.09 -12.06
N MET A 26 -15.64 -5.34 -12.52
CA MET A 26 -16.21 -4.71 -13.72
C MET A 26 -16.83 -3.33 -13.45
N GLY A 27 -17.23 -3.04 -12.21
CA GLY A 27 -17.86 -1.79 -11.83
C GLY A 27 -16.92 -0.59 -11.89
N LYS A 28 -17.46 0.60 -12.16
CA LYS A 28 -16.67 1.84 -12.11
C LYS A 28 -16.11 2.06 -10.69
N PRO A 29 -14.86 2.53 -10.54
CA PRO A 29 -14.33 2.89 -9.23
C PRO A 29 -15.19 3.97 -8.57
N GLU A 30 -15.54 3.78 -7.30
CA GLU A 30 -16.20 4.80 -6.51
C GLU A 30 -15.25 5.98 -6.26
N ARG A 31 -15.79 7.20 -6.29
CA ARG A 31 -15.03 8.39 -5.92
C ARG A 31 -14.93 8.47 -4.39
N SER A 32 -13.72 8.63 -3.89
CA SER A 32 -13.45 8.80 -2.46
C SER A 32 -12.43 9.91 -2.21
N THR A 33 -12.20 10.22 -0.93
CA THR A 33 -11.21 11.21 -0.46
C THR A 33 -10.18 10.53 0.42
N ILE A 34 -8.95 11.08 0.48
CA ILE A 34 -7.86 10.54 1.31
C ILE A 34 -8.31 10.29 2.75
N LEU A 35 -8.94 11.27 3.40
CA LEU A 35 -9.37 11.15 4.81
C LEU A 35 -10.52 10.16 5.05
N LYS A 36 -11.23 9.73 4.00
CA LYS A 36 -12.24 8.67 4.11
C LYS A 36 -11.63 7.28 3.99
N LEU A 37 -10.53 7.17 3.23
CA LEU A 37 -9.85 5.91 3.00
C LEU A 37 -8.89 5.60 4.15
N PHE A 38 -8.01 6.53 4.50
CA PHE A 38 -6.92 6.27 5.44
C PHE A 38 -7.27 6.65 6.87
N ARG A 39 -6.94 5.76 7.80
CA ARG A 39 -7.06 5.99 9.25
C ARG A 39 -5.75 5.68 9.97
N LEU A 40 -5.77 5.77 11.30
CA LEU A 40 -4.69 5.28 12.17
C LEU A 40 -5.35 4.27 13.13
N PRO A 41 -4.72 3.11 13.39
CA PRO A 41 -3.63 2.52 12.62
C PRO A 41 -4.12 2.00 11.26
N ASP A 42 -3.23 1.91 10.29
CA ASP A 42 -3.55 1.48 8.92
C ASP A 42 -2.28 1.11 8.15
N VAL A 43 -2.38 0.23 7.16
CA VAL A 43 -1.26 -0.24 6.33
C VAL A 43 -1.63 -0.17 4.87
N SER A 44 -0.86 0.60 4.11
CA SER A 44 -1.14 0.93 2.72
C SER A 44 0.04 0.63 1.82
N LEU A 45 -0.24 0.06 0.65
CA LEU A 45 0.74 -0.27 -0.36
C LEU A 45 0.48 0.54 -1.64
N ILE A 46 1.42 1.42 -2.00
CA ILE A 46 1.37 2.21 -3.24
C ILE A 46 2.24 1.53 -4.31
N MET A 47 1.62 1.17 -5.42
CA MET A 47 2.23 0.46 -6.54
C MET A 47 2.10 1.24 -7.85
N GLY A 48 2.91 0.85 -8.84
CA GLY A 48 2.85 1.40 -10.18
C GLY A 48 4.20 1.86 -10.73
N SER A 49 4.16 2.38 -11.96
CA SER A 49 5.37 2.64 -12.73
C SER A 49 6.28 3.71 -12.11
N ARG A 50 7.57 3.65 -12.44
CA ARG A 50 8.56 4.67 -12.05
C ARG A 50 8.12 6.06 -12.53
N ARG A 51 8.31 7.08 -11.68
CA ARG A 51 8.01 8.50 -11.98
C ARG A 51 6.53 8.88 -12.18
N TYR A 52 5.58 8.03 -11.77
CA TYR A 52 4.13 8.34 -11.83
C TYR A 52 3.54 8.85 -10.52
N GLY A 53 4.36 9.51 -9.68
CA GLY A 53 3.89 10.23 -8.49
C GLY A 53 3.48 9.35 -7.31
N LYS A 54 4.06 8.17 -7.13
CA LYS A 54 3.85 7.34 -5.94
C LYS A 54 4.28 8.05 -4.65
N THR A 55 5.53 8.50 -4.61
CA THR A 55 6.08 9.28 -3.49
C THR A 55 5.25 10.55 -3.26
N ALA A 56 4.90 11.30 -4.30
CA ALA A 56 4.01 12.46 -4.19
C ALA A 56 2.64 12.11 -3.57
N THR A 57 2.07 10.95 -3.91
CA THR A 57 0.81 10.46 -3.33
C THR A 57 0.97 10.14 -1.85
N ALA A 58 2.06 9.48 -1.45
CA ALA A 58 2.36 9.21 -0.04
C ALA A 58 2.51 10.50 0.77
N HIS A 59 3.24 11.48 0.24
CA HIS A 59 3.40 12.80 0.87
C HIS A 59 2.06 13.53 1.00
N LYS A 60 1.18 13.43 0.00
CA LYS A 60 -0.15 14.03 0.06
C LYS A 60 -1.03 13.38 1.13
N ILE A 61 -0.99 12.05 1.25
CA ILE A 61 -1.68 11.34 2.34
C ILE A 61 -1.15 11.82 3.69
N ALA A 62 0.17 11.87 3.87
CA ALA A 62 0.79 12.34 5.09
C ALA A 62 0.42 13.80 5.44
N GLU A 63 0.37 14.68 4.44
CA GLU A 63 -0.06 16.07 4.61
C GLU A 63 -1.51 16.16 5.12
N ASP A 64 -2.44 15.43 4.50
CA ASP A 64 -3.85 15.46 4.88
C ASP A 64 -4.06 14.85 6.28
N MET A 65 -3.32 13.80 6.61
CA MET A 65 -3.31 13.19 7.95
C MET A 65 -2.75 14.16 9.00
N HIS A 66 -1.68 14.89 8.68
CA HIS A 66 -1.16 15.94 9.55
C HIS A 66 -2.17 17.08 9.75
N LYS A 67 -2.78 17.57 8.67
CA LYS A 67 -3.78 18.65 8.75
C LYS A 67 -4.99 18.28 9.59
N SER A 68 -5.49 17.05 9.44
CA SER A 68 -6.69 16.57 10.12
C SER A 68 -6.45 16.07 11.54
N LYS A 69 -5.35 15.35 11.79
CA LYS A 69 -5.10 14.65 13.06
C LYS A 69 -3.86 15.15 13.82
N LYS A 70 -3.15 16.14 13.27
CA LYS A 70 -1.93 16.73 13.86
C LYS A 70 -0.82 15.71 14.14
N VAL A 71 -0.80 14.60 13.39
CA VAL A 71 0.24 13.57 13.50
C VAL A 71 1.51 13.96 12.74
N ARG A 72 2.67 13.52 13.24
CA ARG A 72 3.95 13.70 12.53
C ARG A 72 4.13 12.65 11.46
N THR A 73 5.09 12.88 10.56
CA THR A 73 5.44 11.92 9.51
C THR A 73 6.91 11.54 9.59
N MET A 74 7.17 10.24 9.53
CA MET A 74 8.50 9.67 9.44
C MET A 74 8.76 9.25 8.00
N VAL A 75 9.74 9.85 7.33
CA VAL A 75 10.19 9.42 6.00
C VAL A 75 11.37 8.48 6.20
N HIS A 76 11.11 7.18 6.08
CA HIS A 76 12.14 6.16 6.24
C HIS A 76 12.87 5.95 4.91
N LEU A 77 14.17 6.20 4.92
CA LEU A 77 15.08 5.94 3.81
C LEU A 77 15.95 4.70 4.11
N PRO A 78 16.48 4.03 3.07
CA PRO A 78 17.40 2.92 3.26
C PRO A 78 18.60 3.32 4.14
N PRO A 79 19.12 2.42 5.01
CA PRO A 79 20.32 2.69 5.81
C PRO A 79 21.56 3.07 4.99
N THR A 80 21.60 2.64 3.73
CA THR A 80 22.66 2.96 2.75
C THR A 80 22.58 4.39 2.20
N ALA A 81 21.52 5.14 2.49
CA ALA A 81 21.35 6.51 2.00
C ALA A 81 22.43 7.44 2.60
N PRO A 82 23.24 8.12 1.76
CA PRO A 82 24.29 9.01 2.25
C PRO A 82 23.75 10.11 3.17
N GLN A 83 24.54 10.50 4.18
CA GLN A 83 24.14 11.53 5.14
C GLN A 83 23.77 12.85 4.46
N GLU A 84 24.54 13.27 3.45
CA GLU A 84 24.25 14.48 2.67
C GLU A 84 22.88 14.43 1.98
N THR A 85 22.54 13.27 1.39
CA THR A 85 21.22 13.05 0.76
C THR A 85 20.10 13.19 1.80
N ARG A 86 20.28 12.59 2.98
CA ARG A 86 19.30 12.66 4.08
C ARG A 86 19.09 14.09 4.55
N GLN A 87 20.17 14.85 4.74
CA GLN A 87 20.10 16.26 5.15
C GLN A 87 19.46 17.14 4.08
N ARG A 88 19.79 16.92 2.80
CA ARG A 88 19.18 17.66 1.68
C ARG A 88 17.68 17.41 1.63
N ILE A 89 17.25 16.16 1.76
CA ILE A 89 15.82 15.81 1.79
C ILE A 89 15.16 16.48 3.01
N GLN A 90 15.74 16.36 4.20
CA GLN A 90 15.18 16.95 5.42
C GLN A 90 14.95 18.47 5.29
N LYS A 91 15.85 19.20 4.63
CA LYS A 91 15.71 20.65 4.38
C LYS A 91 14.56 21.01 3.44
N LEU A 92 14.12 20.08 2.59
CA LEU A 92 13.01 20.28 1.66
C LEU A 92 11.66 19.86 2.26
N LEU A 93 11.69 19.13 3.37
CA LEU A 93 10.48 18.65 4.02
C LEU A 93 9.96 19.66 5.05
N PRO A 94 8.62 19.75 5.23
CA PRO A 94 8.04 20.53 6.31
C PRO A 94 8.46 20.02 7.71
N ASP A 95 8.39 20.87 8.73
CA ASP A 95 8.83 20.56 10.10
C ASP A 95 8.10 19.38 10.77
N TYR A 96 6.88 19.09 10.33
CA TYR A 96 6.13 17.93 10.82
C TYR A 96 6.64 16.60 10.26
N MET A 97 7.54 16.63 9.27
CA MET A 97 8.16 15.47 8.65
C MET A 97 9.63 15.31 9.10
N LYS A 98 10.02 14.09 9.45
CA LYS A 98 11.38 13.73 9.86
C LYS A 98 11.92 12.59 9.01
N VAL A 99 13.10 12.80 8.42
CA VAL A 99 13.86 11.76 7.72
C VAL A 99 14.55 10.87 8.75
N THR A 100 14.44 9.56 8.58
CA THR A 100 15.14 8.57 9.40
C THR A 100 15.60 7.38 8.55
N THR A 101 16.58 6.65 9.05
CA THR A 101 17.01 5.35 8.50
C THR A 101 16.83 4.20 9.49
N LYS A 102 16.30 4.50 10.69
CA LYS A 102 16.17 3.57 11.80
C LYS A 102 14.70 3.40 12.13
N LYS A 103 14.27 2.17 12.35
CA LYS A 103 12.85 1.84 12.66
C LYS A 103 12.52 2.18 14.11
N GLU A 104 13.52 2.16 14.97
CA GLU A 104 13.43 2.50 16.39
C GLU A 104 13.05 3.97 16.59
N GLU A 105 13.45 4.84 15.66
CA GLU A 105 13.15 6.27 15.67
C GLU A 105 11.72 6.60 15.22
N TRP A 106 10.92 5.61 14.80
CA TRP A 106 9.54 5.86 14.37
C TRP A 106 8.67 6.28 15.54
N GLU A 107 8.08 7.47 15.50
CA GLU A 107 7.25 7.94 16.59
C GLU A 107 5.91 7.18 16.65
N LYS A 108 5.34 7.02 17.85
CA LYS A 108 3.95 6.56 17.99
C LYS A 108 3.01 7.65 17.46
N ASN A 109 1.78 7.27 17.08
CA ASN A 109 0.78 8.20 16.57
C ASN A 109 1.30 9.03 15.36
N SER A 110 1.84 8.34 14.36
CA SER A 110 2.51 8.95 13.22
C SER A 110 2.18 8.27 11.90
N VAL A 111 2.45 8.97 10.80
CA VAL A 111 2.50 8.38 9.46
C VAL A 111 3.93 7.98 9.16
N VAL A 112 4.16 6.78 8.64
CA VAL A 112 5.48 6.32 8.22
C VAL A 112 5.45 6.09 6.71
N ILE A 113 6.24 6.86 5.97
CA ILE A 113 6.46 6.62 4.54
C ILE A 113 7.71 5.77 4.41
N TYR A 114 7.55 4.56 3.87
CA TYR A 114 8.63 3.61 3.66
C TYR A 114 8.86 3.48 2.15
N ASP A 115 9.71 4.36 1.62
CA ASP A 115 10.04 4.36 0.19
C ASP A 115 11.02 3.23 -0.13
N GLU A 116 10.85 2.63 -1.29
CA GLU A 116 11.63 1.47 -1.77
C GLU A 116 11.58 0.24 -0.87
N ALA A 117 10.40 -0.09 -0.32
CA ALA A 117 10.22 -1.22 0.59
C ALA A 117 10.78 -2.55 0.04
N ALA A 118 10.70 -2.70 -1.29
CA ALA A 118 11.21 -3.82 -2.04
C ALA A 118 12.74 -4.04 -1.94
N GLN A 119 13.54 -3.01 -1.65
CA GLN A 119 15.00 -3.18 -1.45
C GLN A 119 15.31 -3.88 -0.12
N THR A 120 14.56 -3.55 0.93
CA THR A 120 14.68 -4.19 2.24
C THR A 120 13.91 -5.51 2.34
N ALA A 121 12.76 -5.62 1.68
CA ALA A 121 11.83 -6.76 1.79
C ALA A 121 11.87 -7.68 0.56
N HIS A 122 13.06 -7.93 0.01
CA HIS A 122 13.22 -8.75 -1.20
C HIS A 122 12.68 -10.18 -1.00
N ALA A 123 11.64 -10.55 -1.75
CA ALA A 123 11.01 -11.89 -1.73
C ALA A 123 11.98 -13.07 -1.98
N ARG A 124 13.15 -12.86 -2.59
CA ARG A 124 14.19 -13.89 -2.77
C ARG A 124 15.02 -14.17 -1.51
N ARG A 125 14.88 -13.36 -0.47
CA ARG A 125 15.48 -13.57 0.84
C ARG A 125 14.40 -13.88 1.88
N THR A 126 13.42 -14.71 1.52
CA THR A 126 12.28 -15.12 2.35
C THR A 126 12.66 -15.94 3.59
N GLN A 127 13.95 -16.24 3.79
CA GLN A 127 14.51 -16.71 5.06
C GLN A 127 15.42 -15.70 5.79
N SER A 128 15.56 -14.48 5.27
CA SER A 128 16.38 -13.44 5.92
C SER A 128 15.55 -12.59 6.87
N GLY A 129 16.16 -12.18 7.98
CA GLY A 129 15.50 -11.43 9.06
C GLY A 129 14.71 -10.19 8.62
N ALA A 130 14.97 -9.62 7.44
CA ALA A 130 14.29 -8.41 6.96
C ALA A 130 12.80 -8.59 6.60
N ALA A 131 12.39 -9.79 6.13
CA ALA A 131 10.98 -10.07 5.84
C ALA A 131 10.18 -10.23 7.14
N VAL A 132 10.72 -11.01 8.09
CA VAL A 132 10.17 -11.18 9.44
C VAL A 132 10.10 -9.84 10.18
N GLU A 133 11.12 -9.01 10.02
CA GLU A 133 11.14 -7.67 10.63
C GLU A 133 10.05 -6.76 10.05
N LEU A 134 9.74 -6.84 8.76
CA LEU A 134 8.68 -6.03 8.16
C LEU A 134 7.28 -6.50 8.57
N ASP A 135 7.09 -7.81 8.68
CA ASP A 135 5.86 -8.42 9.22
C ASP A 135 5.65 -7.99 10.68
N ASN A 136 6.69 -8.08 11.51
CA ASN A 136 6.67 -7.58 12.89
C ASN A 136 6.36 -6.08 12.96
N LEU A 137 6.89 -5.27 12.04
CA LEU A 137 6.58 -3.84 11.98
C LEU A 137 5.10 -3.58 11.69
N ILE A 138 4.51 -4.35 10.76
CA ILE A 138 3.08 -4.28 10.46
C ILE A 138 2.26 -4.65 11.70
N GLY A 139 2.58 -5.77 12.37
CA GLY A 139 1.90 -6.18 13.60
C GLY A 139 2.00 -5.16 14.73
N ILE A 140 3.15 -4.52 14.91
CA ILE A 140 3.38 -3.52 15.96
C ILE A 140 2.74 -2.15 15.60
N SER A 141 2.55 -1.85 14.32
CA SER A 141 1.99 -0.56 13.87
C SER A 141 0.61 -0.26 14.48
N GLY A 142 -0.21 -1.31 14.69
CA GLY A 142 -1.48 -1.24 15.38
C GLY A 142 -1.36 -0.69 16.79
N GLN A 143 -0.45 -1.27 17.59
CA GLN A 143 -0.18 -0.86 18.98
C GLN A 143 0.46 0.53 19.06
N ARG A 144 1.25 0.92 18.06
CA ARG A 144 1.88 2.25 17.98
C ARG A 144 0.95 3.31 17.37
N ASN A 145 -0.26 2.95 16.96
CA ASN A 145 -1.21 3.80 16.26
C ASN A 145 -0.58 4.47 15.03
N GLN A 146 0.04 3.69 14.14
CA GLN A 146 0.78 4.19 12.97
C GLN A 146 0.03 3.91 11.67
N LEU A 147 0.13 4.84 10.72
CA LEU A 147 -0.24 4.60 9.31
C LEU A 147 1.06 4.29 8.56
N LEU A 148 1.24 3.05 8.14
CA LEU A 148 2.39 2.64 7.34
C LEU A 148 2.05 2.75 5.85
N ILE A 149 2.87 3.47 5.09
CA ILE A 149 2.73 3.63 3.64
C ILE A 149 3.97 3.04 2.96
N PHE A 150 3.81 1.85 2.39
CA PHE A 150 4.85 1.19 1.60
C PHE A 150 4.78 1.64 0.14
N ILE A 151 5.92 2.04 -0.43
CA ILE A 151 6.02 2.37 -1.86
C ILE A 151 6.83 1.29 -2.57
N CYS A 152 6.23 0.70 -3.60
CA CYS A 152 6.81 -0.40 -4.35
C CYS A 152 6.64 -0.22 -5.86
N HIS A 153 7.55 -0.83 -6.63
CA HIS A 153 7.41 -0.88 -8.08
C HIS A 153 6.53 -2.04 -8.55
N HIS A 154 6.62 -3.23 -7.93
CA HIS A 154 5.86 -4.43 -8.34
C HIS A 154 5.68 -5.34 -7.12
N SER A 155 4.53 -6.02 -6.99
CA SER A 155 4.22 -6.84 -5.78
C SER A 155 5.07 -8.09 -5.65
N LYS A 156 5.58 -8.68 -6.77
CA LYS A 156 6.47 -9.86 -6.73
C LYS A 156 7.78 -9.61 -6.00
N LYS A 157 8.16 -8.35 -5.77
CA LYS A 157 9.33 -8.02 -4.95
C LYS A 157 9.04 -8.04 -3.45
N LEU A 158 7.78 -7.94 -3.05
CA LEU A 158 7.34 -7.99 -1.66
C LEU A 158 7.03 -9.43 -1.23
N ASP A 159 7.24 -9.67 0.06
CA ASP A 159 6.76 -10.86 0.73
C ASP A 159 5.23 -10.99 0.58
N PRO A 160 4.70 -12.19 0.25
CA PRO A 160 3.26 -12.42 0.15
C PRO A 160 2.48 -12.01 1.40
N ASN A 161 3.07 -12.14 2.59
CA ASN A 161 2.40 -11.83 3.86
C ASN A 161 2.08 -10.33 3.95
N ILE A 162 2.98 -9.46 3.49
CA ILE A 162 2.76 -8.01 3.46
C ILE A 162 1.54 -7.66 2.61
N VAL A 163 1.38 -8.31 1.46
CA VAL A 163 0.25 -8.07 0.56
C VAL A 163 -1.08 -8.54 1.17
N ARG A 164 -1.05 -9.53 2.07
CA ARG A 164 -2.25 -10.02 2.77
C ARG A 164 -2.63 -9.16 3.97
N GLU A 165 -1.65 -8.49 4.58
CA GLU A 165 -1.83 -7.67 5.78
C GLU A 165 -2.21 -6.21 5.46
N VAL A 166 -2.02 -5.75 4.22
CA VAL A 166 -2.36 -4.36 3.86
C VAL A 166 -3.87 -4.13 3.84
N ASN A 167 -4.30 -2.99 4.39
CA ASN A 167 -5.69 -2.55 4.32
C ASN A 167 -6.03 -1.92 2.97
N HIS A 168 -5.04 -1.31 2.31
CA HIS A 168 -5.23 -0.61 1.04
C HIS A 168 -4.10 -0.90 0.04
N ILE A 169 -4.47 -1.22 -1.20
CA ILE A 169 -3.57 -1.24 -2.36
C ILE A 169 -3.95 -0.10 -3.30
N ILE A 170 -2.97 0.74 -3.64
CA ILE A 170 -3.15 1.98 -4.39
C ILE A 170 -2.33 1.89 -5.66
N TRP A 171 -2.99 1.96 -6.82
CA TRP A 171 -2.31 1.95 -8.11
C TRP A 171 -2.09 3.37 -8.65
N LYS A 172 -0.83 3.71 -8.90
CA LYS A 172 -0.40 4.91 -9.64
C LYS A 172 0.06 4.50 -11.03
N ARG A 173 -0.91 4.39 -11.93
CA ARG A 173 -0.73 4.07 -13.36
C ARG A 173 0.11 2.81 -13.60
N PRO A 174 -0.50 1.61 -13.49
CA PRO A 174 0.15 0.38 -13.91
C PRO A 174 0.32 0.38 -15.44
N THR A 175 1.23 -0.44 -15.94
CA THR A 175 1.36 -0.73 -17.39
C THR A 175 0.77 -2.10 -17.68
N TYR A 176 0.44 -2.38 -18.94
CA TYR A 176 -0.05 -3.70 -19.35
C TYR A 176 0.92 -4.83 -18.95
N ALA A 177 2.22 -4.60 -19.13
CA ALA A 177 3.26 -5.54 -18.71
C ALA A 177 3.24 -5.81 -17.20
N TYR A 178 2.76 -4.88 -16.36
CA TYR A 178 2.67 -5.13 -14.92
C TYR A 178 1.74 -6.29 -14.62
N GLN A 179 0.65 -6.49 -15.38
CA GLN A 179 -0.23 -7.64 -15.19
C GLN A 179 0.53 -8.98 -15.26
N LEU A 180 1.41 -9.14 -16.25
CA LEU A 180 2.24 -10.33 -16.42
C LEU A 180 3.25 -10.52 -15.26
N PHE A 181 3.64 -9.42 -14.62
CA PHE A 181 4.60 -9.40 -13.52
C PHE A 181 3.95 -9.26 -12.14
N GLU A 182 2.63 -9.21 -12.06
CA GLU A 182 1.87 -9.18 -10.81
C GLU A 182 1.53 -10.60 -10.35
N ARG A 183 1.16 -10.72 -9.08
CA ARG A 183 0.66 -11.98 -8.52
C ARG A 183 -0.74 -12.23 -9.04
N ASP A 184 -1.12 -13.49 -9.21
CA ASP A 184 -2.41 -13.87 -9.78
C ASP A 184 -3.57 -13.26 -8.98
N GLU A 185 -3.44 -13.19 -7.65
CA GLU A 185 -4.44 -12.59 -6.76
C GLU A 185 -4.65 -11.08 -6.97
N LEU A 186 -3.69 -10.39 -7.58
CA LEU A 186 -3.74 -8.95 -7.86
C LEU A 186 -3.94 -8.63 -9.35
N SER A 187 -3.97 -9.65 -10.21
CA SER A 187 -3.97 -9.49 -11.67
C SER A 187 -5.23 -8.74 -12.14
N ASP A 188 -6.42 -9.17 -11.70
CA ASP A 188 -7.69 -8.56 -12.08
C ASP A 188 -7.82 -7.11 -11.60
N PHE A 189 -7.37 -6.83 -10.38
CA PHE A 189 -7.36 -5.46 -9.84
C PHE A 189 -6.38 -4.56 -10.58
N THR A 190 -5.22 -5.10 -10.96
CA THR A 190 -4.22 -4.37 -11.75
C THR A 190 -4.73 -4.08 -13.15
N MET A 191 -5.43 -5.04 -13.78
CA MET A 191 -6.06 -4.88 -15.09
C MET A 191 -7.16 -3.81 -15.03
N LYS A 192 -8.04 -3.87 -14.03
CA LYS A 192 -9.06 -2.84 -13.79
C LYS A 192 -8.42 -1.44 -13.65
N ALA A 193 -7.36 -1.33 -12.86
CA ALA A 193 -6.65 -0.07 -12.68
C ALA A 193 -6.02 0.41 -14.00
N PHE A 194 -5.42 -0.48 -14.78
CA PHE A 194 -4.88 -0.17 -16.10
C PHE A 194 -5.95 0.39 -17.04
N ASP A 195 -7.09 -0.29 -17.17
CA ASP A 195 -8.19 0.13 -18.04
C ASP A 195 -8.74 1.50 -17.64
N TYR A 196 -8.88 1.75 -16.34
CA TYR A 196 -9.28 3.06 -15.82
C TYR A 196 -8.30 4.16 -16.27
N PHE A 197 -6.99 3.97 -16.08
CA PHE A 197 -5.99 4.96 -16.50
C PHE A 197 -5.86 5.08 -18.03
N ALA A 198 -6.09 4.00 -18.78
CA ALA A 198 -6.09 4.03 -20.24
C ALA A 198 -7.27 4.84 -20.79
N GLY A 199 -8.45 4.70 -20.18
CA GLY A 199 -9.63 5.49 -20.51
C GLY A 199 -9.43 6.99 -20.32
N LEU A 200 -8.71 7.41 -19.26
CA LEU A 200 -8.39 8.82 -18.99
C LEU A 200 -7.51 9.49 -20.05
N ARG A 201 -6.82 8.73 -20.93
CA ARG A 201 -5.95 9.29 -21.98
C ARG A 201 -6.66 9.51 -23.32
N LYS A 202 -7.87 8.96 -23.47
CA LYS A 202 -8.66 9.05 -24.70
C LYS A 202 -9.64 10.23 -24.70
N GLY A 203 -9.81 10.90 -23.56
CA GLY A 203 -10.53 12.17 -23.43
C GLY A 203 -9.55 13.28 -23.11
#